data_AF-A0A959GJZ4-F1
#
_entry.id   AF-A0A959GJZ4-F1
#
_cell.length_a   1.000
_cell.length_b   1.000
_cell.length_c   1.000
_cell.angle_alpha   90.00
_cell.angle_beta   90.00
_cell.angle_gamma   90.00
#
_symmetry.space_group_name_H-M   'P 1'
#
loop_
_entity.id
_entity.type
_entity.pdbx_description
1 polymer ?
#
loop_
_entity_poly.entity_id
_entity_poly.type
_entity_poly.pdbx_seq_one_letter_code
_entity_poly.pdbx_strand_id
1 'polypeptide(L)'
;MGKLLLSVLLFGASLIGCQDKQNKGGHPEELIGAWIHSHEDDTEEVKVYRPASYAFPPARGREGFEIKEGGECIYHGIAPADGGASEPASWSWEDGNRLVITPKAAGASEMRMEVVSVGEGMLKVKK
;
A
#
# COMPACT_ATOMS: atom_id res chain seq x y z
N MET A 1 -13.63 -0.35 -69.33
CA MET A 1 -14.52 -1.18 -68.48
C MET A 1 -13.78 -2.50 -68.27
N GLY A 2 -13.45 -3.00 -67.09
CA GLY A 2 -13.70 -2.58 -65.73
C GLY A 2 -12.51 -2.95 -64.83
N LYS A 3 -12.54 -2.38 -63.62
CA LYS A 3 -11.58 -2.55 -62.53
C LYS A 3 -11.67 -3.97 -61.94
N LEU A 4 -10.54 -4.60 -61.61
CA LEU A 4 -10.50 -5.65 -60.59
C LEU A 4 -9.60 -5.17 -59.45
N LEU A 5 -10.23 -4.73 -58.37
CA LEU A 5 -9.59 -4.39 -57.10
C LEU A 5 -9.33 -5.68 -56.34
N LEU A 6 -8.07 -6.06 -56.19
CA LEU A 6 -7.68 -7.12 -55.25
C LEU A 6 -7.36 -6.45 -53.92
N SER A 7 -8.31 -6.55 -52.98
CA SER A 7 -8.14 -6.13 -51.59
C SER A 7 -7.23 -7.13 -50.89
N VAL A 8 -6.07 -6.69 -50.42
CA VAL A 8 -5.22 -7.47 -49.52
C VAL A 8 -5.33 -6.84 -48.14
N LEU A 9 -6.13 -7.48 -47.27
CA LEU A 9 -6.15 -7.24 -45.84
C LEU A 9 -4.90 -7.88 -45.23
N LEU A 10 -3.86 -7.08 -44.98
CA LEU A 10 -2.74 -7.50 -44.16
C LEU A 10 -3.11 -7.39 -42.68
N PHE A 11 -3.20 -8.56 -42.06
CA PHE A 11 -3.41 -8.78 -40.64
C PHE A 11 -2.28 -8.16 -39.81
N GLY A 12 -2.64 -7.70 -38.61
CA GLY A 12 -1.87 -6.77 -37.78
C GLY A 12 -0.54 -7.30 -37.26
N ALA A 13 0.46 -6.42 -37.33
CA ALA A 13 1.60 -6.46 -36.43
C ALA A 13 1.16 -5.90 -35.07
N SER A 14 0.56 -6.76 -34.24
CA SER A 14 0.44 -6.47 -32.82
C SER A 14 1.83 -6.62 -32.22
N LEU A 15 2.56 -5.51 -32.13
CA LEU A 15 3.67 -5.42 -31.20
C LEU A 15 3.06 -5.65 -29.82
N ILE A 16 3.27 -6.86 -29.30
CA ILE A 16 3.15 -7.15 -27.88
C ILE A 16 4.13 -6.19 -27.22
N GLY A 17 3.65 -5.00 -26.90
CA GLY A 17 4.30 -4.17 -25.91
C GLY A 17 4.39 -5.03 -24.66
N CYS A 18 5.58 -5.12 -24.09
CA CYS A 18 5.70 -5.46 -22.68
C CYS A 18 4.81 -4.47 -21.93
N GLN A 19 3.59 -4.89 -21.59
CA GLN A 19 2.75 -4.16 -20.66
C GLN A 19 3.33 -4.40 -19.28
N ASP A 20 4.46 -3.78 -18.97
CA ASP A 20 4.75 -3.38 -17.59
C ASP A 20 3.80 -2.23 -17.27
N LYS A 21 2.52 -2.59 -17.11
CA LYS A 21 1.56 -1.77 -16.40
C LYS A 21 1.96 -1.86 -14.94
N GLN A 22 2.98 -1.10 -14.55
CA GLN A 22 3.28 -0.85 -13.14
C GLN A 22 1.99 -0.33 -12.51
N ASN A 23 1.40 -1.16 -11.66
CA ASN A 23 0.25 -0.85 -10.83
C ASN A 23 0.68 0.26 -9.87
N LYS A 24 0.52 1.52 -10.30
CA LYS A 24 0.72 2.67 -9.42
C LYS A 24 -0.48 2.69 -8.46
N GLY A 25 -0.24 2.28 -7.22
CA GLY A 25 -1.27 1.98 -6.22
C GLY A 25 -1.67 0.52 -6.28
N GLY A 26 -1.33 -0.25 -5.24
CA GLY A 26 -1.78 -1.64 -5.13
C GLY A 26 -3.26 -1.72 -4.77
N HIS A 27 -3.82 -2.93 -4.75
CA HIS A 27 -5.23 -3.09 -4.46
C HIS A 27 -5.49 -3.02 -2.95
N PRO A 28 -6.58 -2.37 -2.49
CA PRO A 28 -6.84 -2.17 -1.05
C PRO A 28 -6.99 -3.48 -0.28
N GLU A 29 -7.43 -4.56 -0.92
CA GLU A 29 -7.48 -5.91 -0.31
C GLU A 29 -6.09 -6.45 0.08
N GLU A 30 -5.02 -6.01 -0.59
CA GLU A 30 -3.65 -6.42 -0.25
C GLU A 30 -3.14 -5.73 1.03
N LEU A 31 -3.83 -4.68 1.49
CA LEU A 31 -3.50 -4.01 2.76
C LEU A 31 -4.03 -4.76 3.97
N ILE A 32 -4.95 -5.71 3.81
CA ILE A 32 -5.51 -6.45 4.95
C ILE A 32 -4.41 -7.23 5.67
N GLY A 33 -4.28 -7.00 6.98
CA GLY A 33 -3.28 -7.61 7.84
C GLY A 33 -2.55 -6.61 8.74
N ALA A 34 -1.63 -7.14 9.54
CA ALA A 34 -0.81 -6.37 10.46
C ALA A 34 0.51 -5.95 9.79
N TRP A 35 0.76 -4.64 9.73
CA TRP A 35 1.91 -4.00 9.12
C TRP A 35 2.72 -3.27 10.18
N ILE A 36 4.00 -3.62 10.30
CA ILE A 36 4.93 -3.06 11.29
C ILE A 36 6.06 -2.36 10.54
N HIS A 37 6.44 -1.16 11.00
CA HIS A 37 7.49 -0.36 10.37
C HIS A 37 8.84 -1.08 10.42
N SER A 38 9.42 -1.29 9.23
CA SER A 38 10.76 -1.84 9.02
C SER A 38 11.76 -0.70 8.76
N HIS A 39 12.34 -0.14 9.83
CA HIS A 39 13.36 0.91 9.72
C HIS A 39 14.54 0.52 8.82
N GLU A 40 14.84 -0.78 8.78
CA GLU A 40 15.96 -1.35 8.05
C GLU A 40 15.72 -1.37 6.53
N ASP A 41 14.46 -1.37 6.09
CA ASP A 41 14.08 -1.37 4.68
C ASP A 41 13.73 0.04 4.15
N ASP A 42 13.66 1.04 5.03
CA ASP A 42 13.42 2.44 4.64
C ASP A 42 14.52 2.95 3.69
N THR A 43 14.13 3.81 2.75
CA THR A 43 15.05 4.60 1.92
C THR A 43 14.94 6.08 2.25
N GLU A 44 15.62 6.97 1.53
CA GLU A 44 15.46 8.41 1.71
C GLU A 44 14.02 8.89 1.41
N GLU A 45 13.34 8.26 0.45
CA GLU A 45 12.04 8.70 -0.06
C GLU A 45 10.85 7.82 0.41
N VAL A 46 11.14 6.60 0.88
CA VAL A 46 10.13 5.58 1.16
C VAL A 46 10.24 5.08 2.60
N LYS A 47 9.09 5.01 3.28
CA LYS A 47 8.89 4.26 4.52
C LYS A 47 8.34 2.86 4.19
N VAL A 48 8.91 1.81 4.77
CA VAL A 48 8.54 0.42 4.48
C VAL A 48 7.94 -0.26 5.70
N TYR A 49 6.78 -0.88 5.52
CA TYR A 49 6.17 -1.76 6.50
C TYR A 49 6.24 -3.21 6.02
N ARG A 50 6.37 -4.14 6.96
CA ARG A 50 6.36 -5.59 6.72
C ARG A 50 5.24 -6.24 7.53
N PRO A 51 4.74 -7.41 7.10
CA PRO A 51 3.81 -8.19 7.91
C PRO A 51 4.37 -8.47 9.30
N ALA A 52 3.51 -8.53 10.31
CA ALA A 52 3.91 -8.83 11.69
C ALA A 52 4.63 -10.20 11.84
N SER A 53 4.50 -11.10 10.87
CA SER A 53 5.21 -12.38 10.80
C SER A 53 6.66 -12.27 10.29
N TYR A 54 7.08 -11.11 9.80
CA TYR A 54 8.45 -10.88 9.37
C TYR A 54 9.41 -10.93 10.56
N ALA A 55 10.57 -11.56 10.36
CA ALA A 55 11.59 -11.69 11.40
C ALA A 55 12.38 -10.37 11.55
N PHE A 56 11.78 -9.41 12.25
CA PHE A 56 12.41 -8.11 12.49
C PHE A 56 13.68 -8.25 13.32
N PRO A 57 14.78 -7.56 12.95
CA PRO A 57 15.90 -7.40 13.86
C PRO A 57 15.46 -6.57 15.09
N PRO A 58 16.15 -6.72 16.23
CA PRO A 58 15.82 -5.97 17.43
C PRO A 58 15.84 -4.46 17.19
N ALA A 59 14.72 -3.79 17.45
CA ALA A 59 14.59 -2.34 17.43
C ALA A 59 13.64 -1.89 18.53
N ARG A 60 13.86 -0.69 19.07
CA ARG A 60 12.94 -0.07 20.04
C ARG A 60 11.88 0.73 19.30
N GLY A 61 10.64 0.70 19.78
CA GLY A 61 9.60 1.63 19.37
C GLY A 61 9.10 1.46 17.94
N ARG A 62 8.94 0.22 17.44
CA ARG A 62 8.28 0.02 16.15
C ARG A 62 6.81 0.41 16.23
N GLU A 63 6.39 1.28 15.33
CA GLU A 63 4.99 1.59 15.09
C GLU A 63 4.41 0.69 13.99
N GLY A 64 3.09 0.64 13.89
CA GLY A 64 2.40 -0.15 12.89
C GLY A 64 0.89 -0.01 12.98
N PHE A 65 0.20 -0.85 12.22
CA PHE A 65 -1.26 -0.92 12.24
C PHE A 65 -1.75 -2.26 11.72
N GLU A 66 -2.93 -2.66 12.15
CA GLU A 66 -3.66 -3.83 11.65
C GLU A 66 -4.89 -3.35 10.88
N ILE A 67 -4.90 -3.60 9.58
CA ILE A 67 -6.01 -3.30 8.68
C ILE A 67 -6.91 -4.53 8.59
N LYS A 68 -8.21 -4.35 8.88
CA LYS A 68 -9.21 -5.42 8.78
C LYS A 68 -10.16 -5.19 7.63
N GLU A 69 -10.73 -6.27 7.13
CA GLU A 69 -11.88 -6.20 6.23
C GLU A 69 -13.01 -5.40 6.88
N GLY A 70 -13.78 -4.67 6.07
CA GLY A 70 -14.91 -3.87 6.57
C GLY A 70 -14.55 -2.50 7.15
N GLY A 71 -13.29 -2.06 7.04
CA GLY A 71 -12.89 -0.68 7.37
C GLY A 71 -12.42 -0.46 8.81
N GLU A 72 -12.31 -1.52 9.62
CA GLU A 72 -11.72 -1.44 10.96
C GLU A 72 -10.19 -1.45 10.91
N CYS A 73 -9.56 -0.67 11.79
CA CYS A 73 -8.11 -0.63 11.94
C CYS A 73 -7.73 -0.64 13.43
N ILE A 74 -6.58 -1.21 13.76
CA ILE A 74 -5.93 -1.01 15.06
C ILE A 74 -4.61 -0.31 14.78
N TYR A 75 -4.38 0.86 15.36
CA TYR A 75 -3.09 1.54 15.29
C TYR A 75 -2.20 1.07 16.44
N HIS A 76 -0.97 0.70 16.14
CA HIS A 76 0.06 0.31 17.12
C HIS A 76 1.09 1.43 17.22
N GLY A 77 0.92 2.32 18.19
CA GLY A 77 1.80 3.46 18.43
C GLY A 77 2.66 3.30 19.68
N ILE A 78 3.50 4.31 19.93
CA ILE A 78 4.23 4.47 21.20
C ILE A 78 3.40 5.40 22.08
N ALA A 79 2.99 4.91 23.26
CA ALA A 79 2.29 5.71 24.26
C ALA A 79 3.24 6.76 24.87
N PRO A 80 2.72 7.90 25.37
CA PRO A 80 3.54 8.94 26.03
C PRO A 80 4.40 8.46 27.21
N ALA A 81 4.11 7.29 27.78
CA ALA A 81 4.87 6.68 28.89
C ALA A 81 5.75 5.50 28.43
N ASP A 82 6.21 5.49 27.18
CA ASP A 82 7.05 4.46 26.55
C ASP A 82 6.44 3.03 26.56
N GLY A 83 5.12 2.92 26.72
CA GLY A 83 4.37 1.68 26.54
C GLY A 83 3.90 1.51 25.09
N GLY A 84 3.69 0.29 24.63
CA GLY A 84 2.95 0.07 23.37
C GLY A 84 1.49 0.48 23.55
N ALA A 85 0.98 1.34 22.67
CA ALA A 85 -0.43 1.71 22.61
C ALA A 85 -1.09 0.98 21.43
N SER A 86 -2.22 0.32 21.69
CA SER A 86 -3.10 -0.17 20.61
C SER A 86 -4.40 0.62 20.66
N GLU A 87 -4.63 1.42 19.62
CA GLU A 87 -5.74 2.35 19.55
C GLU A 87 -6.70 1.96 18.43
N PRO A 88 -8.02 1.83 18.72
CA PRO A 88 -9.01 1.62 17.68
C PRO A 88 -8.99 2.77 16.66
N ALA A 89 -9.02 2.40 15.38
CA ALA A 89 -9.10 3.31 14.26
C ALA A 89 -10.09 2.76 13.21
N SER A 90 -10.38 3.56 12.20
CA SER A 90 -10.93 3.10 10.92
C SER A 90 -9.93 3.37 9.83
N TRP A 91 -10.07 2.69 8.69
CA TRP A 91 -9.29 2.98 7.50
C TRP A 91 -10.16 3.16 6.27
N SER A 92 -9.64 3.91 5.30
CA SER A 92 -10.21 4.05 3.96
C SER A 92 -9.12 4.06 2.90
N TRP A 93 -9.52 3.71 1.67
CA TRP A 93 -8.70 3.83 0.48
C TRP A 93 -9.25 4.96 -0.39
N GLU A 94 -8.43 5.98 -0.63
CA GLU A 94 -8.79 7.18 -1.35
C GLU A 94 -7.88 7.37 -2.57
N ASP A 95 -8.40 8.04 -3.60
CA ASP A 95 -7.64 8.53 -4.76
C ASP A 95 -6.77 7.48 -5.48
N GLY A 96 -7.09 6.19 -5.31
CA GLY A 96 -6.42 5.07 -5.97
C GLY A 96 -5.08 4.64 -5.37
N ASN A 97 -4.49 5.44 -4.47
CA ASN A 97 -3.21 5.09 -3.83
C ASN A 97 -3.03 5.67 -2.41
N ARG A 98 -4.07 6.22 -1.78
CA ARG A 98 -3.96 6.84 -0.46
C ARG A 98 -4.63 5.98 0.60
N LEU A 99 -3.84 5.47 1.54
CA LEU A 99 -4.33 4.86 2.77
C LEU A 99 -4.57 5.97 3.80
N VAL A 100 -5.79 6.08 4.30
CA VAL A 100 -6.15 6.99 5.39
C VAL A 100 -6.50 6.16 6.62
N ILE A 101 -5.85 6.44 7.74
CA ILE A 101 -6.16 5.85 9.05
C ILE A 101 -6.70 6.97 9.94
N THR A 102 -7.93 6.80 10.42
CA THR A 102 -8.63 7.75 11.29
C THR A 102 -8.74 7.16 12.69
N PRO A 103 -7.96 7.62 13.67
CA PRO A 103 -8.08 7.15 15.04
C PRO A 103 -9.47 7.49 15.62
N LYS A 104 -10.03 6.60 16.45
CA LYS A 104 -11.33 6.84 17.10
C LYS A 104 -11.24 7.74 18.33
N ALA A 105 -10.02 8.00 18.83
CA ALA A 105 -9.79 8.86 19.97
C ALA A 105 -10.12 10.33 19.64
N ALA A 106 -10.84 11.01 20.55
CA ALA A 106 -11.22 12.40 20.35
C ALA A 106 -9.97 13.30 20.31
N GLY A 107 -9.88 14.16 19.28
CA GLY A 107 -8.76 15.09 19.09
C GLY A 107 -7.52 14.48 18.45
N ALA A 108 -7.51 13.18 18.14
CA ALA A 108 -6.45 12.55 17.36
C ALA A 108 -6.53 12.97 15.88
N SER A 109 -5.37 13.10 15.23
CA SER A 109 -5.28 13.48 13.81
C SER A 109 -5.30 12.25 12.90
N GLU A 110 -5.88 12.39 11.71
CA GLU A 110 -5.82 11.37 10.67
C GLU A 110 -4.39 11.22 10.15
N MET A 111 -4.01 9.97 9.86
CA MET A 111 -2.78 9.64 9.17
C MET A 111 -3.09 9.37 7.69
N ARG A 112 -2.43 10.10 6.79
CA ARG A 112 -2.61 9.98 5.34
C ARG A 112 -1.30 9.52 4.72
N MET A 113 -1.31 8.36 4.10
CA MET A 113 -0.12 7.74 3.51
C MET A 113 -0.31 7.54 2.01
N GLU A 114 0.60 8.10 1.21
CA GLU A 114 0.68 7.83 -0.23
C GLU A 114 1.38 6.48 -0.42
N VAL A 115 0.62 5.46 -0.83
CA VAL A 115 1.12 4.11 -1.08
C VAL A 115 1.81 4.06 -2.44
N VAL A 116 3.10 3.73 -2.40
CA VAL A 116 3.95 3.50 -3.58
C VAL A 116 3.68 2.10 -4.15
N SER A 117 3.61 1.10 -3.27
CA SER A 117 3.31 -0.29 -3.63
C SER A 117 2.90 -1.10 -2.40
N VAL A 118 2.04 -2.10 -2.59
CA VAL A 118 1.83 -3.20 -1.65
C VAL A 118 2.00 -4.50 -2.43
N GLY A 119 2.64 -5.49 -1.81
CA GLY A 119 2.96 -6.77 -2.44
C GLY A 119 4.28 -7.35 -1.94
N GLU A 120 4.55 -8.63 -2.24
CA GLU A 120 5.80 -9.33 -1.86
C GLU A 120 6.16 -9.22 -0.37
N GLY A 121 5.15 -9.10 0.50
CA GLY A 121 5.35 -8.92 1.94
C GLY A 121 5.94 -7.55 2.31
N MET A 122 5.71 -6.51 1.50
CA MET A 122 6.06 -5.13 1.80
C MET A 122 4.91 -4.18 1.48
N LEU A 123 4.69 -3.21 2.36
CA LEU A 123 3.91 -2.02 2.10
C LEU A 123 4.86 -0.83 2.08
N LYS A 124 4.97 -0.15 0.94
CA LYS A 124 5.84 1.01 0.74
C LYS A 124 4.98 2.25 0.66
N VAL A 125 5.28 3.23 1.49
CA VAL A 125 4.62 4.53 1.48
C VAL A 125 5.65 5.64 1.32
N LYS A 126 5.25 6.75 0.73
CA LYS A 126 6.11 7.93 0.61
C LYS A 126 6.31 8.58 1.97
N LYS A 127 7.51 9.12 2.21
CA LYS A 127 7.82 9.94 3.40
C LYS A 127 7.24 11.35 3.30
#